data_AF-A0A9P0DDW5-F1
#
_entry.id   AF-A0A9P0DDW5-F1
#
_cell.length_a   1.000
_cell.length_b   1.000
_cell.length_c   1.000
_cell.angle_alpha   90.00
_cell.angle_beta   90.00
_cell.angle_gamma   90.00
#
_symmetry.space_group_name_H-M   'P 1'
#
loop_
_entity.id
_entity.type
_entity.pdbx_description
1 polymer ?
#
loop_
_entity_poly.entity_id
_entity_poly.type
_entity_poly.pdbx_seq_one_letter_code
_entity_poly.pdbx_strand_id
1 'polypeptide(L)'
;MFICGTYNKMADVKSLEHPTLKVPYEILNKKFRTAQKTIDREVSHVQQQATLIEETLQQSEVKARDISSLLGGMVEKLQVLKRKAEESIAEELVASNVCKRRLEHLKEHNTLTPMGALSQAALNQWRRKRLDRMVVEYFLRNGYYNAAITLADRSDIKDLTNIDIFLTSREVEKSLANKETNKCLSWCHDNKSKLRKLKSNMEFNLRVQEFVEMVRSDRRMDAIKHARKHFPGFEEEHLSTIKQVMALLAFPITTDIAPYKSLLDEKRWDTLIEQFRQENYRLFQLASQSVFTVALQAGLSALKTPYPF
;
A
#
# COMPACT_ATOMS: atom_id res chain seq x y z
N MET A 1 -30.42 24.81 -26.94
CA MET A 1 -30.72 25.45 -25.64
C MET A 1 -30.21 24.51 -24.54
N PHE A 2 -28.90 24.55 -24.27
CA PHE A 2 -28.32 23.76 -23.19
C PHE A 2 -28.67 24.45 -21.88
N ILE A 3 -29.52 23.80 -21.09
CA ILE A 3 -29.81 24.23 -19.72
C ILE A 3 -28.47 24.16 -18.97
N CYS A 4 -27.94 25.33 -18.64
CA CYS A 4 -26.86 25.52 -17.69
C CYS A 4 -27.33 24.96 -16.35
N GLY A 5 -27.13 23.66 -16.16
CA GLY A 5 -27.33 23.00 -14.89
C GLY A 5 -26.43 23.67 -13.88
N THR A 6 -27.03 24.17 -12.80
CA THR A 6 -26.34 24.67 -11.62
C THR A 6 -25.25 23.66 -11.21
N TYR A 7 -24.00 23.96 -11.55
CA TYR A 7 -22.85 23.14 -11.17
C TYR A 7 -22.82 23.11 -9.65
N ASN A 8 -23.23 21.99 -9.07
CA ASN A 8 -23.29 21.84 -7.64
C ASN A 8 -21.84 21.79 -7.14
N LYS A 9 -21.28 22.94 -6.71
CA LYS A 9 -19.88 23.07 -6.23
C LYS A 9 -19.52 22.01 -5.18
N MET A 10 -20.52 21.51 -4.46
CA MET A 10 -20.39 20.44 -3.48
C MET A 10 -20.17 19.04 -4.09
N ALA A 11 -20.58 18.81 -5.34
CA ALA A 11 -20.36 17.55 -6.07
C ALA A 11 -18.90 17.42 -6.56
N ASP A 12 -18.28 18.51 -7.02
CA ASP A 12 -16.87 18.53 -7.45
C ASP A 12 -15.93 18.15 -6.30
N VAL A 13 -16.06 18.84 -5.17
CA VAL A 13 -15.24 18.58 -3.98
C VAL A 13 -15.46 17.14 -3.50
N LYS A 14 -16.69 16.64 -3.44
CA LYS A 14 -16.96 15.25 -3.07
C LYS A 14 -16.30 14.23 -4.01
N SER A 15 -16.26 14.52 -5.31
CA SER A 15 -15.68 13.60 -6.32
C SER A 15 -14.15 13.61 -6.34
N LEU A 16 -13.52 14.78 -6.22
CA LEU A 16 -12.06 14.95 -6.33
C LEU A 16 -11.32 14.76 -5.00
N GLU A 17 -12.01 14.89 -3.86
CA GLU A 17 -11.43 14.72 -2.52
C GLU A 17 -11.52 13.29 -1.98
N HIS A 18 -12.11 12.34 -2.72
CA HIS A 18 -12.21 10.95 -2.28
C HIS A 18 -10.84 10.35 -1.89
N PRO A 19 -9.75 10.52 -2.68
CA PRO A 19 -8.41 10.04 -2.29
C PRO A 19 -7.87 10.67 -1.00
N THR A 20 -8.27 11.92 -0.70
CA THR A 20 -7.85 12.65 0.50
C THR A 20 -8.23 11.89 1.77
N LEU A 21 -9.42 11.30 1.81
CA LEU A 21 -9.91 10.52 2.95
C LEU A 21 -9.67 9.01 2.81
N LYS A 22 -9.71 8.49 1.60
CA LYS A 22 -9.63 7.05 1.37
C LYS A 22 -8.28 6.46 1.77
N VAL A 23 -7.19 7.10 1.34
CA VAL A 23 -5.84 6.66 1.63
C VAL A 23 -5.54 6.55 3.14
N PRO A 24 -5.74 7.59 3.96
CA PRO A 24 -5.45 7.54 5.39
C PRO A 24 -6.39 6.57 6.13
N TYR A 25 -7.64 6.42 5.67
CA TYR A 25 -8.55 5.40 6.18
C TYR A 25 -8.01 3.98 5.94
N GLU A 26 -7.47 3.70 4.74
CA GLU A 26 -6.86 2.38 4.46
C GLU A 26 -5.61 2.14 5.31
N ILE A 27 -4.80 3.17 5.58
CA ILE A 27 -3.67 3.07 6.52
C ILE A 27 -4.18 2.74 7.93
N LEU A 28 -5.16 3.49 8.43
CA LEU A 28 -5.74 3.25 9.76
C LEU A 28 -6.32 1.84 9.87
N ASN A 29 -7.07 1.38 8.88
CA ASN A 29 -7.64 0.03 8.85
C ASN A 29 -6.53 -1.06 8.81
N LYS A 30 -5.43 -0.81 8.10
CA LYS A 30 -4.26 -1.71 8.11
C LYS A 30 -3.61 -1.78 9.48
N LYS A 31 -3.40 -0.62 10.13
CA LYS A 31 -2.86 -0.54 11.49
C LYS A 31 -3.76 -1.24 12.50
N PHE A 32 -5.06 -0.97 12.46
CA PHE A 32 -6.07 -1.62 13.30
C PHE A 32 -6.05 -3.14 13.20
N ARG A 33 -6.04 -3.70 11.98
CA ARG A 33 -5.98 -5.16 11.79
C ARG A 33 -4.67 -5.77 12.27
N THR A 34 -3.57 -5.02 12.18
CA THR A 34 -2.25 -5.49 12.62
C THR A 34 -2.17 -5.48 14.16
N ALA A 35 -2.66 -4.40 14.78
CA ALA A 35 -2.80 -4.27 16.22
C ALA A 35 -3.68 -5.39 16.80
N GLN A 36 -4.87 -5.61 16.22
CA GLN A 36 -5.78 -6.67 16.64
C GLN A 36 -5.09 -8.04 16.63
N LYS A 37 -4.45 -8.43 15.52
CA LYS A 37 -3.74 -9.71 15.44
C LYS A 37 -2.59 -9.83 16.44
N THR A 38 -1.88 -8.73 16.68
CA THR A 38 -0.75 -8.70 17.62
C THR A 38 -1.26 -8.89 19.04
N ILE A 39 -2.29 -8.14 19.43
CA ILE A 39 -2.91 -8.22 20.75
C ILE A 39 -3.52 -9.60 20.97
N ASP A 40 -4.30 -10.13 20.02
CA ASP A 40 -4.92 -11.45 20.11
C ASP A 40 -3.87 -12.56 20.33
N ARG A 41 -2.71 -12.44 19.65
CA ARG A 41 -1.59 -13.38 19.81
C ARG A 41 -0.98 -13.31 21.21
N GLU A 42 -0.69 -12.10 21.70
CA GLU A 42 -0.11 -11.94 23.04
C GLU A 42 -1.10 -12.34 24.14
N VAL A 43 -2.40 -12.07 23.98
CA VAL A 43 -3.46 -12.56 24.87
C VAL A 43 -3.50 -14.10 24.88
N SER A 44 -3.34 -14.75 23.73
CA SER A 44 -3.24 -16.22 23.67
C SER A 44 -2.03 -16.75 24.45
N HIS A 45 -0.88 -16.08 24.38
CA HIS A 45 0.30 -16.45 25.17
C HIS A 45 0.10 -16.27 26.68
N VAL A 46 -0.60 -15.22 27.10
CA VAL A 46 -0.97 -15.02 28.51
C VAL A 46 -1.93 -16.13 28.96
N GLN A 47 -2.95 -16.45 28.16
CA GLN A 47 -3.91 -17.50 28.48
C GLN A 47 -3.24 -18.87 28.60
N GLN A 48 -2.30 -19.19 27.71
CA GLN A 48 -1.51 -20.43 27.79
C GLN A 48 -0.72 -20.54 29.10
N GLN A 49 -0.13 -19.43 29.58
CA GLN A 49 0.56 -19.42 30.86
C GLN A 49 -0.39 -19.53 32.05
N ALA A 50 -1.58 -18.92 31.97
CA ALA A 50 -2.60 -19.05 33.01
C ALA A 50 -3.05 -20.51 33.17
N THR A 51 -3.31 -21.20 32.06
CA THR A 51 -3.68 -22.62 32.05
C THR A 51 -2.55 -23.50 32.62
N LEU A 52 -1.28 -23.23 32.29
CA LEU A 52 -0.15 -23.96 32.86
C LEU A 52 -0.05 -23.80 34.39
N ILE A 53 -0.36 -22.60 34.91
CA ILE A 53 -0.43 -22.34 36.35
C ILE A 53 -1.56 -23.16 36.98
N GLU A 54 -2.76 -23.14 36.40
CA GLU A 54 -3.91 -23.89 36.89
C GLU A 54 -3.65 -25.40 36.92
N GLU A 55 -3.07 -25.95 35.84
CA GLU A 55 -2.69 -27.37 35.74
C GLU A 55 -1.64 -27.76 36.80
N THR A 56 -0.66 -26.89 37.05
CA THR A 56 0.38 -27.14 38.07
C THR A 56 -0.22 -27.12 39.48
N LEU A 57 -1.18 -26.24 39.75
CA LEU A 57 -1.86 -26.16 41.04
C LEU A 57 -2.76 -27.37 41.34
N GLN A 58 -3.18 -28.12 40.31
CA GLN A 58 -3.98 -29.34 40.47
C GLN A 58 -3.13 -30.59 40.80
N GLN A 59 -1.79 -30.49 40.75
CA GLN A 59 -0.90 -31.60 41.06
C GLN A 59 -0.82 -31.86 42.57
N SER A 60 -0.67 -33.12 42.97
CA SER A 60 -0.65 -33.52 44.38
C SER A 60 0.56 -33.02 45.17
N GLU A 61 1.70 -32.79 44.50
CA GLU A 61 2.88 -32.15 45.06
C GLU A 61 3.29 -30.94 44.20
N VAL A 62 3.20 -29.74 44.77
CA VAL A 62 3.60 -28.50 44.09
C VAL A 62 4.76 -27.86 44.83
N LYS A 63 5.89 -27.67 44.15
CA LYS A 63 7.06 -27.01 44.75
C LYS A 63 6.94 -25.50 44.62
N ALA A 64 7.28 -24.78 45.69
CA ALA A 64 7.26 -23.32 45.70
C ALA A 64 8.14 -22.68 44.59
N ARG A 65 9.26 -23.33 44.25
CA ARG A 65 10.15 -22.92 43.15
C ARG A 65 9.44 -22.93 41.80
N ASP A 66 8.61 -23.93 41.55
CA ASP A 66 7.89 -24.10 40.27
C ASP A 66 6.81 -23.03 40.14
N ILE A 67 6.08 -22.74 41.23
CA ILE A 67 5.13 -21.62 41.29
C ILE A 67 5.83 -20.29 41.03
N SER A 68 6.96 -20.02 41.68
CA SER A 68 7.71 -18.78 41.47
C SER A 68 8.19 -18.62 40.02
N SER A 69 8.63 -19.71 39.39
CA SER A 69 9.03 -19.70 37.98
C SER A 69 7.86 -19.41 37.04
N LEU A 70 6.69 -20.01 37.30
CA LEU A 70 5.50 -19.80 36.48
C LEU A 70 4.94 -18.38 36.62
N LEU A 71 4.91 -17.84 37.84
CA LEU A 71 4.54 -16.45 38.08
C LEU A 71 5.52 -15.48 37.41
N GLY A 72 6.82 -15.80 37.43
CA GLY A 72 7.83 -15.04 36.67
C GLY A 72 7.54 -15.03 35.17
N GLY A 73 7.21 -16.19 34.59
CA GLY A 73 6.80 -16.30 33.19
C GLY A 73 5.52 -15.53 32.86
N MET A 74 4.52 -15.57 33.75
CA MET A 74 3.29 -14.77 33.61
C MET A 74 3.57 -13.27 33.60
N VAL A 75 4.41 -12.78 34.51
CA VAL A 75 4.85 -11.39 34.56
C VAL A 75 5.53 -11.00 33.25
N GLU A 76 6.41 -11.84 32.72
CA GLU A 76 7.07 -11.60 31.42
C GLU A 76 6.05 -11.49 30.27
N LYS A 77 5.08 -12.42 30.18
CA LYS A 77 4.03 -12.36 29.14
C LYS A 77 3.16 -11.11 29.26
N LEU A 78 2.77 -10.73 30.46
CA LEU A 78 2.00 -9.51 30.70
C LEU A 78 2.79 -8.24 30.34
N GLN A 79 4.09 -8.20 30.63
CA GLN A 79 4.96 -7.09 30.22
C GLN A 79 5.08 -6.98 28.70
N VAL A 80 5.22 -8.10 28.00
CA VAL A 80 5.25 -8.13 26.52
C VAL A 80 3.92 -7.65 25.95
N LEU A 81 2.79 -8.15 26.46
CA LEU A 81 1.45 -7.72 26.05
C LEU A 81 1.28 -6.21 26.25
N LYS A 82 1.63 -5.67 27.43
CA LYS A 82 1.55 -4.24 27.73
C LYS A 82 2.34 -3.42 26.70
N ARG A 83 3.62 -3.77 26.49
CA ARG A 83 4.48 -3.07 25.52
C ARG A 83 3.89 -3.11 24.11
N LYS A 84 3.41 -4.27 23.66
CA LYS A 84 2.80 -4.42 22.33
C LYS A 84 1.48 -3.68 22.16
N ALA A 85 0.68 -3.60 23.22
CA ALA A 85 -0.53 -2.78 23.23
C ALA A 85 -0.19 -1.28 23.13
N GLU A 86 0.79 -0.79 23.91
CA GLU A 86 1.24 0.60 23.86
C GLU A 86 1.79 0.99 22.47
N GLU A 87 2.64 0.15 21.87
CA GLU A 87 3.14 0.33 20.50
C GLU A 87 1.98 0.41 19.49
N SER A 88 1.03 -0.53 19.57
CA SER A 88 -0.11 -0.60 18.65
C SER A 88 -1.04 0.61 18.77
N ILE A 89 -1.34 1.03 20.00
CA ILE A 89 -2.18 2.21 20.28
C ILE A 89 -1.51 3.48 19.75
N ALA A 90 -0.20 3.63 19.96
CA ALA A 90 0.54 4.80 19.47
C ALA A 90 0.49 4.89 17.93
N GLU A 91 0.69 3.77 17.23
CA GLU A 91 0.61 3.73 15.77
C GLU A 91 -0.81 4.06 15.24
N GLU A 92 -1.85 3.52 15.87
CA GLU A 92 -3.24 3.82 15.51
C GLU A 92 -3.59 5.29 15.76
N LEU A 93 -3.12 5.86 16.87
CA LEU A 93 -3.36 7.26 17.22
C LEU A 93 -2.74 8.21 16.16
N VAL A 94 -1.52 7.92 15.70
CA VAL A 94 -0.89 8.67 14.61
C VAL A 94 -1.73 8.59 13.33
N ALA A 95 -2.14 7.39 12.92
CA ALA A 95 -2.96 7.20 11.72
C ALA A 95 -4.34 7.88 11.83
N SER A 96 -4.97 7.79 13.00
CA SER A 96 -6.26 8.43 13.31
C SER A 96 -6.15 9.96 13.28
N ASN A 97 -5.08 10.53 13.81
CA ASN A 97 -4.83 11.96 13.76
C ASN A 97 -4.68 12.49 12.33
N VAL A 98 -4.07 11.73 11.42
CA VAL A 98 -4.02 12.09 9.99
C VAL A 98 -5.42 12.13 9.38
N CYS A 99 -6.26 11.12 9.66
CA CYS A 99 -7.67 11.12 9.24
C CYS A 99 -8.41 12.34 9.78
N LYS A 100 -8.21 12.67 11.06
CA LYS A 100 -8.83 13.81 11.74
C LYS A 100 -8.44 15.14 11.08
N ARG A 101 -7.15 15.41 10.90
CA ARG A 101 -6.65 16.66 10.28
C ARG A 101 -7.20 16.85 8.86
N ARG A 102 -7.26 15.78 8.08
CA ARG A 102 -7.81 15.83 6.70
C ARG A 102 -9.31 16.04 6.69
N LEU A 103 -10.04 15.43 7.62
CA LEU A 103 -11.48 15.67 7.78
C LEU A 103 -11.76 17.11 8.22
N GLU A 104 -10.97 17.65 9.15
CA GLU A 104 -11.04 19.05 9.59
C GLU A 104 -10.80 20.01 8.42
N HIS A 105 -9.75 19.78 7.62
CA HIS A 105 -9.48 20.57 6.42
C HIS A 105 -10.64 20.56 5.40
N LEU A 106 -11.33 19.43 5.23
CA LEU A 106 -12.51 19.35 4.37
C LEU A 106 -13.74 20.02 5.00
N LYS A 107 -13.88 19.95 6.33
CA LYS A 107 -14.94 20.66 7.06
C LYS A 107 -14.75 22.18 6.98
N GLU A 108 -13.52 22.70 7.00
CA GLU A 108 -13.24 24.12 6.79
C GLU A 108 -13.92 24.62 5.51
N HIS A 109 -13.83 23.87 4.41
CA HIS A 109 -14.54 24.20 3.17
C HIS A 109 -16.06 24.26 3.37
N ASN A 110 -16.62 23.21 3.97
CA ASN A 110 -18.05 23.12 4.22
C ASN A 110 -18.56 24.20 5.18
N THR A 111 -17.75 24.74 6.08
CA THR A 111 -18.14 25.86 6.95
C THR A 111 -18.03 27.21 6.26
N LEU A 112 -17.24 27.32 5.20
CA LEU A 112 -17.07 28.53 4.39
C LEU A 112 -18.21 28.74 3.38
N THR A 113 -19.04 27.73 3.12
CA THR A 113 -20.08 27.73 2.07
C THR A 113 -21.57 27.72 2.46
N PRO A 114 -22.07 27.49 3.70
CA PRO A 114 -23.52 27.31 3.89
C PRO A 114 -24.26 28.57 4.36
N MET A 115 -23.70 29.41 5.24
CA MET A 115 -24.47 30.51 5.85
C MET A 115 -23.70 31.63 6.59
N GLY A 116 -22.35 31.66 6.54
CA GLY A 116 -21.56 32.62 7.31
C GLY A 116 -20.66 33.48 6.43
N ALA A 117 -20.82 34.80 6.49
CA ALA A 117 -19.94 35.74 5.81
C ALA A 117 -18.51 35.63 6.38
N LEU A 118 -17.59 35.02 5.62
CA LEU A 118 -16.15 35.05 5.86
C LEU A 118 -15.43 35.52 4.59
N SER A 119 -14.28 36.17 4.81
CA SER A 119 -13.48 36.86 3.78
C SER A 119 -13.11 35.95 2.60
N GLN A 120 -13.21 36.49 1.37
CA GLN A 120 -12.67 35.87 0.15
C GLN A 120 -11.22 35.39 0.31
N ALA A 121 -10.44 36.03 1.19
CA ALA A 121 -9.07 35.63 1.50
C ALA A 121 -8.98 34.21 2.08
N ALA A 122 -9.89 33.81 2.99
CA ALA A 122 -9.89 32.48 3.61
C ALA A 122 -10.24 31.40 2.58
N LEU A 123 -11.22 31.66 1.72
CA LEU A 123 -11.56 30.78 0.59
C LEU A 123 -10.40 30.61 -0.38
N ASN A 124 -9.69 31.70 -0.71
CA ASN A 124 -8.53 31.66 -1.59
C ASN A 124 -7.37 30.87 -0.97
N GLN A 125 -7.13 31.02 0.34
CA GLN A 125 -6.13 30.25 1.06
C GLN A 125 -6.45 28.74 1.04
N TRP A 126 -7.71 28.37 1.28
CA TRP A 126 -8.13 26.96 1.21
C TRP A 126 -7.95 26.38 -0.20
N ARG A 127 -8.35 27.12 -1.24
CA ARG A 127 -8.14 26.71 -2.64
C ARG A 127 -6.67 26.55 -2.97
N ARG A 128 -5.80 27.41 -2.45
CA ARG A 128 -4.35 27.30 -2.62
C ARG A 128 -3.81 26.02 -1.97
N LYS A 129 -4.20 25.70 -0.74
CA LYS A 129 -3.82 24.44 -0.07
C LYS A 129 -4.31 23.21 -0.86
N ARG A 130 -5.55 23.23 -1.36
CA ARG A 130 -6.09 22.16 -2.23
C ARG A 130 -5.25 21.97 -3.48
N LEU A 131 -4.91 23.06 -4.17
CA LEU A 131 -4.08 23.02 -5.38
C LEU A 131 -2.67 22.49 -5.07
N ASP A 132 -2.02 23.00 -4.03
CA ASP A 132 -0.69 22.56 -3.63
C ASP A 132 -0.68 21.04 -3.34
N ARG A 133 -1.71 20.52 -2.64
CA ARG A 133 -1.88 19.08 -2.41
C ARG A 133 -2.01 18.29 -3.71
N MET A 134 -2.79 18.77 -4.68
CA MET A 134 -2.94 18.14 -6.00
C MET A 134 -1.61 18.12 -6.78
N VAL A 135 -0.84 19.21 -6.69
CA VAL A 135 0.48 19.33 -7.33
C VAL A 135 1.51 18.41 -6.65
N VAL A 136 1.49 18.31 -5.32
CA VAL A 136 2.34 17.35 -4.57
C VAL A 136 2.09 15.93 -5.06
N GLU A 137 0.83 15.50 -5.16
CA GLU A 137 0.51 14.16 -5.66
C GLU A 137 0.97 13.96 -7.11
N TYR A 138 0.78 14.97 -7.98
CA TYR A 138 1.27 14.93 -9.35
C TYR A 138 2.80 14.75 -9.40
N PHE A 139 3.55 15.50 -8.59
CA PHE A 139 5.00 15.36 -8.50
C PHE A 139 5.42 13.97 -8.03
N LEU A 140 4.76 13.43 -7.00
CA LEU A 140 5.05 12.07 -6.52
C LEU A 140 4.82 11.01 -7.60
N ARG A 141 3.72 11.10 -8.36
CA ARG A 141 3.39 10.17 -9.45
C ARG A 141 4.37 10.23 -10.62
N ASN A 142 5.01 11.38 -10.85
CA ASN A 142 6.02 11.56 -11.90
C ASN A 142 7.46 11.39 -11.40
N GLY A 143 7.65 10.97 -10.14
CA GLY A 143 8.98 10.76 -9.56
C GLY A 143 9.72 12.02 -9.09
N TYR A 144 9.07 13.18 -9.08
CA TYR A 144 9.62 14.45 -8.59
C TYR A 144 9.53 14.58 -7.07
N TYR A 145 10.06 13.61 -6.32
CA TYR A 145 9.91 13.51 -4.87
C TYR A 145 10.46 14.73 -4.11
N ASN A 146 11.61 15.27 -4.52
CA ASN A 146 12.20 16.44 -3.84
C ASN A 146 11.32 17.68 -3.99
N ALA A 147 10.73 17.89 -5.18
CA ALA A 147 9.81 18.99 -5.43
C ALA A 147 8.51 18.81 -4.62
N ALA A 148 7.99 17.59 -4.55
CA ALA A 148 6.82 17.25 -3.74
C ALA A 148 7.03 17.54 -2.25
N ILE A 149 8.15 17.08 -1.69
CA ILE A 149 8.51 17.31 -0.28
C ILE A 149 8.70 18.81 -0.01
N THR A 150 9.47 19.50 -0.86
CA THR A 150 9.73 20.94 -0.72
C THR A 150 8.43 21.76 -0.76
N LEU A 151 7.51 21.42 -1.66
CA LEU A 151 6.21 22.10 -1.74
C LEU A 151 5.36 21.81 -0.50
N ALA A 152 5.31 20.55 -0.05
CA ALA A 152 4.55 20.17 1.13
C ALA A 152 5.04 20.86 2.41
N ASP A 153 6.36 20.99 2.57
CA ASP A 153 6.98 21.67 3.71
C ASP A 153 6.75 23.19 3.64
N ARG A 154 6.95 23.82 2.48
CA ARG A 154 6.75 25.27 2.31
C ARG A 154 5.29 25.70 2.47
N SER A 155 4.34 24.86 2.06
CA SER A 155 2.91 25.15 2.18
C SER A 155 2.30 24.66 3.49
N ASP A 156 3.10 24.02 4.37
CA ASP A 156 2.64 23.40 5.63
C ASP A 156 1.43 22.46 5.43
N ILE A 157 1.56 21.55 4.46
CA ILE A 157 0.49 20.61 4.07
C ILE A 157 0.93 19.16 4.14
N LYS A 158 2.07 18.83 4.77
CA LYS A 158 2.60 17.47 4.82
C LYS A 158 1.56 16.45 5.27
N ASP A 159 0.80 16.75 6.32
CA ASP A 159 -0.27 15.88 6.85
C ASP A 159 -1.45 15.67 5.91
N LEU A 160 -1.63 16.57 4.94
CA LEU A 160 -2.67 16.49 3.92
C LEU A 160 -2.21 15.70 2.69
N THR A 161 -0.96 15.25 2.66
CA THR A 161 -0.36 14.58 1.49
C THR A 161 -0.05 13.12 1.77
N ASN A 162 0.10 12.33 0.71
CA ASN A 162 0.37 10.89 0.80
C ASN A 162 1.87 10.56 0.61
N ILE A 163 2.78 11.49 0.93
CA ILE A 163 4.22 11.39 0.63
C ILE A 163 4.81 10.05 1.08
N ASP A 164 4.57 9.64 2.32
CA ASP A 164 5.18 8.43 2.89
C ASP A 164 4.81 7.15 2.12
N ILE A 165 3.60 7.08 1.57
CA ILE A 165 3.17 5.94 0.75
C ILE A 165 3.95 5.92 -0.57
N PHE A 166 4.10 7.07 -1.20
CA PHE A 166 4.84 7.18 -2.45
C PHE A 166 6.34 6.94 -2.25
N LEU A 167 6.92 7.34 -1.11
CA LEU A 167 8.30 7.01 -0.74
C LEU A 167 8.47 5.50 -0.51
N THR A 168 7.51 4.85 0.15
CA THR A 168 7.52 3.39 0.31
C THR A 168 7.42 2.68 -1.04
N SER A 169 6.52 3.13 -1.93
CA SER A 169 6.39 2.62 -3.31
C SER A 169 7.69 2.77 -4.08
N ARG A 170 8.34 3.94 -3.99
CA ARG A 170 9.60 4.24 -4.66
C ARG A 170 10.70 3.24 -4.30
N GLU A 171 10.80 2.88 -3.02
CA GLU A 171 11.82 1.93 -2.55
C GLU A 171 11.62 0.53 -3.12
N VAL A 172 10.37 0.11 -3.33
CA VAL A 172 10.03 -1.15 -4.00
C VAL A 172 10.33 -1.07 -5.50
N GLU A 173 9.94 0.02 -6.16
CA GLU A 173 10.24 0.24 -7.59
C GLU A 173 11.75 0.26 -7.86
N LYS A 174 12.53 0.91 -6.99
CA LYS A 174 14.00 0.94 -7.07
C LYS A 174 14.62 -0.45 -6.86
N SER A 175 14.09 -1.24 -5.93
CA SER A 175 14.51 -2.64 -5.73
C SER A 175 14.28 -3.46 -6.99
N LEU A 176 13.10 -3.35 -7.60
CA LEU A 176 12.79 -4.05 -8.85
C LEU A 176 13.68 -3.57 -10.01
N ALA A 177 13.97 -2.28 -10.11
CA ALA A 177 14.91 -1.75 -11.11
C ALA A 177 16.33 -2.29 -10.93
N ASN A 178 16.74 -2.57 -9.69
CA ASN A 178 17.99 -3.23 -9.36
C ASN A 178 17.94 -4.76 -9.50
N LYS A 179 16.87 -5.32 -10.09
CA LYS A 179 16.63 -6.75 -10.25
C LYS A 179 16.49 -7.52 -8.94
N GLU A 180 16.02 -6.84 -7.89
CA GLU A 180 15.78 -7.41 -6.55
C GLU A 180 14.27 -7.53 -6.27
N THR A 181 13.77 -8.76 -6.06
CA THR A 181 12.35 -9.05 -5.83
C THR A 181 11.92 -8.96 -4.36
N ASN A 182 12.86 -9.02 -3.42
CA ASN A 182 12.59 -9.22 -1.99
C ASN A 182 11.64 -8.15 -1.41
N LYS A 183 11.89 -6.86 -1.65
CA LYS A 183 11.01 -5.79 -1.13
C LYS A 183 9.60 -5.89 -1.70
N CYS A 184 9.46 -6.23 -2.98
CA CYS A 184 8.15 -6.37 -3.60
C CYS A 184 7.39 -7.60 -3.11
N LEU A 185 8.09 -8.72 -2.87
CA LEU A 185 7.51 -9.92 -2.27
C LEU A 185 7.05 -9.67 -0.83
N SER A 186 7.83 -8.93 -0.03
CA SER A 186 7.42 -8.49 1.30
C SER A 186 6.16 -7.62 1.21
N TRP A 187 6.10 -6.68 0.25
CA TRP A 187 4.89 -5.91 0.00
C TRP A 187 3.69 -6.78 -0.39
N CYS A 188 3.88 -7.81 -1.22
CA CYS A 188 2.82 -8.76 -1.56
C CYS A 188 2.33 -9.50 -0.31
N HIS A 189 3.24 -9.93 0.56
CA HIS A 189 2.92 -10.60 1.82
C HIS A 189 2.09 -9.69 2.75
N ASP A 190 2.56 -8.46 2.98
CA ASP A 190 1.92 -7.48 3.86
C ASP A 190 0.50 -7.11 3.41
N ASN A 191 0.22 -7.23 2.11
CA ASN A 191 -1.06 -6.87 1.51
C ASN A 191 -1.85 -8.08 0.98
N LYS A 192 -1.43 -9.32 1.30
CA LYS A 192 -1.93 -10.58 0.74
C LYS A 192 -3.46 -10.70 0.73
N SER A 193 -4.12 -10.40 1.85
CA SER A 193 -5.58 -10.52 1.95
C SER A 193 -6.33 -9.59 1.00
N LYS A 194 -5.78 -8.38 0.74
CA LYS A 194 -6.40 -7.39 -0.14
C LYS A 194 -6.05 -7.66 -1.60
N LEU A 195 -4.81 -8.06 -1.89
CA LEU A 195 -4.37 -8.48 -3.21
C LEU A 195 -5.16 -9.71 -3.71
N ARG A 196 -5.49 -10.65 -2.83
CA ARG A 196 -6.37 -11.78 -3.17
C ARG A 196 -7.76 -11.32 -3.61
N LYS A 197 -8.35 -10.34 -2.91
CA LYS A 197 -9.66 -9.76 -3.31
C LYS A 197 -9.58 -8.99 -4.63
N LEU A 198 -8.43 -8.40 -4.92
CA LEU A 198 -8.17 -7.69 -6.19
C LEU A 198 -7.79 -8.64 -7.34
N LYS A 199 -7.63 -9.95 -7.06
CA LYS A 199 -7.10 -10.96 -7.99
C LYS A 199 -5.78 -10.52 -8.63
N SER A 200 -4.84 -10.12 -7.78
CA SER A 200 -3.53 -9.64 -8.21
C SER A 200 -2.61 -10.79 -8.60
N ASN A 201 -1.99 -10.69 -9.78
CA ASN A 201 -1.00 -11.66 -10.27
C ASN A 201 0.45 -11.26 -9.95
N MET A 202 0.65 -10.23 -9.13
CA MET A 202 1.97 -9.65 -8.87
C MET A 202 2.94 -10.67 -8.25
N GLU A 203 2.49 -11.40 -7.22
CA GLU A 203 3.33 -12.41 -6.55
C GLU A 203 3.76 -13.51 -7.52
N PHE A 204 2.83 -14.01 -8.34
CA PHE A 204 3.12 -15.03 -9.34
C PHE A 204 4.17 -14.55 -10.36
N ASN A 205 3.99 -13.34 -10.90
CA ASN A 205 4.91 -12.79 -11.90
C ASN A 205 6.32 -12.57 -11.34
N LEU A 206 6.46 -12.21 -10.06
CA LEU A 206 7.74 -12.14 -9.36
C LEU A 206 8.40 -13.52 -9.23
N ARG A 207 7.64 -14.56 -8.84
CA ARG A 207 8.17 -15.93 -8.75
C ARG A 207 8.61 -16.47 -10.11
N VAL A 208 7.88 -16.13 -11.18
CA VAL A 208 8.33 -16.42 -12.54
C VAL A 208 9.62 -15.67 -12.86
N GLN A 209 9.75 -14.40 -12.48
CA GLN A 209 10.98 -13.65 -12.70
C GLN A 209 12.18 -14.29 -11.98
N GLU A 210 12.03 -14.63 -10.69
CA GLU A 210 13.08 -15.33 -9.94
C GLU A 210 13.51 -16.62 -10.64
N PHE A 211 12.55 -17.43 -11.09
CA PHE A 211 12.82 -18.63 -11.88
C PHE A 211 13.63 -18.32 -13.15
N VAL A 212 13.21 -17.32 -13.92
CA VAL A 212 13.91 -16.90 -15.15
C VAL A 212 15.35 -16.48 -14.84
N GLU A 213 15.59 -15.70 -13.78
CA GLU A 213 16.94 -15.28 -13.39
C GLU A 213 17.83 -16.47 -12.97
N MET A 214 17.26 -17.48 -12.30
CA MET A 214 17.98 -18.72 -11.97
C MET A 214 18.36 -19.51 -13.23
N VAL A 215 17.45 -19.61 -14.22
CA VAL A 215 17.77 -20.23 -15.51
C VAL A 215 18.83 -19.43 -16.27
N ARG A 216 18.74 -18.09 -16.27
CA ARG A 216 19.73 -17.21 -16.90
C ARG A 216 21.13 -17.36 -16.29
N SER A 217 21.20 -17.65 -15.00
CA SER A 217 22.47 -17.88 -14.26
C SER A 217 22.95 -19.34 -14.31
N ASP A 218 22.37 -20.16 -15.18
CA ASP A 218 22.61 -21.62 -15.32
C ASP A 218 22.39 -22.44 -14.03
N ARG A 219 21.64 -21.89 -13.06
CA ARG A 219 21.26 -22.56 -11.80
C ARG A 219 19.96 -23.35 -11.97
N ARG A 220 19.92 -24.24 -12.97
CA ARG A 220 18.70 -24.97 -13.39
C ARG A 220 18.08 -25.81 -12.27
N MET A 221 18.91 -26.49 -11.47
CA MET A 221 18.42 -27.30 -10.34
C MET A 221 17.76 -26.45 -9.25
N ASP A 222 18.26 -25.24 -9.01
CA ASP A 222 17.65 -24.30 -8.06
C ASP A 222 16.34 -23.76 -8.61
N ALA A 223 16.27 -23.48 -9.91
CA ALA A 223 15.03 -23.09 -10.59
C ALA A 223 13.92 -24.17 -10.42
N ILE A 224 14.26 -25.45 -10.57
CA ILE A 224 13.32 -26.56 -10.35
C ILE A 224 12.85 -26.60 -8.89
N LYS A 225 13.77 -26.48 -7.92
CA LYS A 225 13.40 -26.43 -6.49
C LYS A 225 12.48 -25.24 -6.19
N HIS A 226 12.76 -24.08 -6.78
CA HIS A 226 11.95 -22.89 -6.64
C HIS A 226 10.53 -23.08 -7.21
N ALA A 227 10.42 -23.59 -8.43
CA ALA A 227 9.14 -23.87 -9.07
C ALA A 227 8.29 -24.82 -8.22
N ARG A 228 8.87 -25.92 -7.72
CA ARG A 228 8.18 -26.88 -6.84
C ARG A 228 7.68 -26.26 -5.55
N LYS A 229 8.39 -25.26 -5.01
CA LYS A 229 8.01 -24.58 -3.78
C LYS A 229 6.92 -23.53 -3.98
N HIS A 230 6.95 -22.79 -5.10
CA HIS A 230 6.16 -21.57 -5.26
C HIS A 230 5.02 -21.67 -6.29
N PHE A 231 5.12 -22.54 -7.30
CA PHE A 231 4.10 -22.63 -8.35
C PHE A 231 2.84 -23.46 -8.02
N PRO A 232 2.84 -24.45 -7.09
CA PRO A 232 1.63 -25.24 -6.82
C PRO A 232 0.40 -24.40 -6.44
N GLY A 233 0.59 -23.25 -5.78
CA GLY A 233 -0.50 -22.36 -5.41
C GLY A 233 -1.14 -21.58 -6.57
N PHE A 234 -0.60 -21.69 -7.79
CA PHE A 234 -1.02 -20.93 -8.98
C PHE A 234 -1.42 -21.84 -10.15
N GLU A 235 -1.42 -23.16 -9.97
CA GLU A 235 -1.59 -24.11 -11.06
C GLU A 235 -2.95 -23.99 -11.74
N GLU A 236 -4.03 -23.86 -10.96
CA GLU A 236 -5.40 -23.74 -11.50
C GLU A 236 -5.57 -22.54 -12.44
N GLU A 237 -4.94 -21.40 -12.13
CA GLU A 237 -5.12 -20.14 -12.87
C GLU A 237 -4.04 -19.91 -13.93
N HIS A 238 -2.83 -20.48 -13.76
CA HIS A 238 -1.64 -20.12 -14.54
C HIS A 238 -0.88 -21.31 -15.15
N LEU A 239 -1.51 -22.48 -15.29
CA LEU A 239 -0.87 -23.68 -15.83
C LEU A 239 -0.17 -23.46 -17.19
N SER A 240 -0.78 -22.68 -18.10
CA SER A 240 -0.20 -22.39 -19.41
C SER A 240 1.13 -21.65 -19.29
N THR A 241 1.17 -20.60 -18.48
CA THR A 241 2.39 -19.84 -18.18
C THR A 241 3.42 -20.71 -17.48
N ILE A 242 3.02 -21.55 -16.52
CA ILE A 242 3.92 -22.47 -15.81
C ILE A 242 4.59 -23.43 -16.82
N LYS A 243 3.82 -24.04 -17.72
CA LYS A 243 4.36 -24.92 -18.77
C LYS A 243 5.39 -24.20 -19.65
N GLN A 244 5.08 -22.97 -20.06
CA GLN A 244 5.98 -22.15 -20.87
C GLN A 244 7.27 -21.80 -20.13
N VAL A 245 7.18 -21.44 -18.85
CA VAL A 245 8.34 -21.12 -18.00
C VAL A 245 9.19 -22.35 -17.76
N MET A 246 8.58 -23.50 -17.49
CA MET A 246 9.29 -24.77 -17.31
C MET A 246 10.03 -25.23 -18.58
N ALA A 247 9.49 -24.91 -19.77
CA ALA A 247 10.15 -25.22 -21.03
C ALA A 247 11.48 -24.45 -21.21
N LEU A 248 11.72 -23.33 -20.51
CA LEU A 248 13.01 -22.65 -20.50
C LEU A 248 14.16 -23.54 -20.03
N LEU A 249 13.88 -24.61 -19.27
CA LEU A 249 14.88 -25.60 -18.88
C LEU A 249 15.40 -26.43 -20.05
N ALA A 250 14.67 -26.51 -21.17
CA ALA A 250 15.06 -27.27 -22.35
C ALA A 250 15.74 -26.39 -23.43
N PHE A 251 15.55 -25.08 -23.39
CA PHE A 251 16.10 -24.15 -24.38
C PHE A 251 17.38 -23.46 -23.90
N PRO A 252 18.28 -23.06 -24.82
CA PRO A 252 19.40 -22.18 -24.49
C PRO A 252 18.90 -20.76 -24.17
N ILE A 253 19.66 -20.03 -23.36
CA ILE A 253 19.35 -18.62 -23.01
C ILE A 253 19.39 -17.68 -24.23
N THR A 254 20.03 -18.09 -25.32
CA THR A 254 20.12 -17.35 -26.60
C THR A 254 19.01 -17.75 -27.58
N THR A 255 17.94 -18.40 -27.12
CA THR A 255 16.85 -18.85 -27.99
C THR A 255 16.16 -17.69 -28.71
N ASP A 256 15.93 -17.84 -30.01
CA ASP A 256 15.17 -16.89 -30.82
C ASP A 256 13.67 -17.22 -30.90
N ILE A 257 13.24 -18.30 -30.24
CA ILE A 257 11.83 -18.69 -30.20
C ILE A 257 11.06 -17.68 -29.36
N ALA A 258 10.16 -16.92 -30.02
CA ALA A 258 9.54 -15.72 -29.47
C ALA A 258 8.88 -15.87 -28.07
N PRO A 259 8.11 -16.95 -27.76
CA PRO A 259 7.55 -17.16 -26.42
C PRO A 259 8.61 -17.30 -25.31
N TYR A 260 9.80 -17.78 -25.61
CA TYR A 260 10.86 -18.00 -24.63
C TYR A 260 11.83 -16.81 -24.59
N LYS A 261 12.09 -16.20 -25.75
CA LYS A 261 12.84 -14.95 -25.88
C LYS A 261 12.22 -13.82 -25.06
N SER A 262 10.89 -13.68 -25.09
CA SER A 262 10.19 -12.64 -24.33
C SER A 262 10.25 -12.87 -22.81
N LEU A 263 10.32 -14.12 -22.34
CA LEU A 263 10.52 -14.43 -20.92
C LEU A 263 11.92 -14.02 -20.45
N LEU A 264 12.92 -14.10 -21.34
CA LEU A 264 14.31 -13.75 -21.09
C LEU A 264 14.63 -12.28 -21.39
N ASP A 265 13.68 -11.47 -21.82
CA ASP A 265 13.88 -10.04 -22.08
C ASP A 265 14.05 -9.24 -20.77
N GLU A 266 15.00 -8.31 -20.74
CA GLU A 266 15.22 -7.44 -19.58
C GLU A 266 14.05 -6.46 -19.34
N LYS A 267 13.31 -6.08 -20.40
CA LYS A 267 12.12 -5.21 -20.31
C LYS A 267 11.01 -5.79 -19.42
N ARG A 268 11.09 -7.07 -19.08
CA ARG A 268 10.19 -7.71 -18.13
C ARG A 268 10.28 -7.07 -16.74
N TRP A 269 11.46 -6.55 -16.35
CA TRP A 269 11.62 -5.78 -15.10
C TRP A 269 10.82 -4.46 -15.13
N ASP A 270 10.86 -3.73 -16.24
CA ASP A 270 10.04 -2.51 -16.41
C ASP A 270 8.54 -2.82 -16.33
N THR A 271 8.14 -3.95 -16.92
CA THR A 271 6.75 -4.43 -16.86
C THR A 271 6.34 -4.76 -15.42
N LEU A 272 7.22 -5.38 -14.62
CA LEU A 272 6.97 -5.66 -13.20
C LEU A 272 6.87 -4.37 -12.37
N ILE A 273 7.71 -3.37 -12.65
CA ILE A 273 7.65 -2.07 -11.99
C ILE A 273 6.30 -1.39 -12.27
N GLU A 274 5.87 -1.37 -13.53
CA GLU A 274 4.58 -0.79 -13.92
C GLU A 274 3.41 -1.57 -13.33
N GLN A 275 3.47 -2.91 -13.35
CA GLN A 275 2.45 -3.75 -12.72
C GLN A 275 2.36 -3.48 -11.22
N PHE A 276 3.50 -3.40 -10.52
CA PHE A 276 3.54 -3.05 -9.09
C PHE A 276 2.87 -1.69 -8.84
N ARG A 277 3.22 -0.68 -9.64
CA ARG A 277 2.66 0.68 -9.52
C ARG A 277 1.14 0.68 -9.66
N GLN A 278 0.62 -0.04 -10.65
CA GLN A 278 -0.83 -0.18 -10.87
C GLN A 278 -1.51 -0.91 -9.71
N GLU A 279 -0.93 -2.00 -9.23
CA GLU A 279 -1.44 -2.76 -8.09
C GLU A 279 -1.41 -1.94 -6.79
N ASN A 280 -0.37 -1.13 -6.60
CA ASN A 280 -0.27 -0.20 -5.47
C ASN A 280 -1.36 0.88 -5.53
N TYR A 281 -1.65 1.46 -6.70
CA TYR A 281 -2.76 2.39 -6.86
C TYR A 281 -4.12 1.72 -6.61
N ARG A 282 -4.34 0.51 -7.14
CA ARG A 282 -5.57 -0.26 -6.90
C ARG A 282 -5.75 -0.58 -5.42
N LEU A 283 -4.67 -0.90 -4.71
CA LEU A 283 -4.69 -1.14 -3.26
C LEU A 283 -5.26 0.08 -2.51
N PHE A 284 -4.84 1.29 -2.87
CA PHE A 284 -5.31 2.53 -2.25
C PHE A 284 -6.56 3.14 -2.89
N GLN A 285 -7.13 2.48 -3.91
CA GLN A 285 -8.25 2.99 -4.72
C GLN A 285 -7.95 4.37 -5.33
N LEU A 286 -6.69 4.56 -5.72
CA LEU A 286 -6.25 5.73 -6.44
C LEU A 286 -6.55 5.58 -7.93
N ALA A 287 -6.99 6.66 -8.57
CA ALA A 287 -7.07 6.71 -10.03
C ALA A 287 -5.67 6.60 -10.64
N SER A 288 -5.58 6.07 -11.87
CA SER A 288 -4.33 6.01 -12.65
C SER A 288 -3.82 7.41 -12.98
N GLN A 289 -4.72 8.32 -13.32
CA GLN A 289 -4.42 9.73 -13.53
C GLN A 289 -4.48 10.51 -12.23
N SER A 290 -3.63 11.55 -12.11
CA SER A 290 -3.67 12.45 -10.97
C SER A 290 -4.91 13.36 -11.04
N VAL A 291 -5.47 13.72 -9.89
CA VAL A 291 -6.58 14.69 -9.79
C VAL A 291 -6.19 16.02 -10.44
N PHE A 292 -4.91 16.42 -10.32
CA PHE A 292 -4.36 17.61 -10.96
C PHE A 292 -4.51 17.56 -12.49
N THR A 293 -4.10 16.45 -13.12
CA THR A 293 -4.17 16.27 -14.58
C THR A 293 -5.60 16.37 -15.06
N VAL A 294 -6.54 15.70 -14.38
CA VAL A 294 -7.95 15.71 -14.74
C VAL A 294 -8.54 17.11 -14.61
N ALA A 295 -8.26 17.81 -13.50
CA ALA A 295 -8.74 19.17 -13.28
C ALA A 295 -8.15 20.16 -14.30
N LEU A 296 -6.87 20.01 -14.65
CA LEU A 296 -6.22 20.83 -15.68
C LEU A 296 -6.84 20.59 -17.06
N GLN A 297 -7.04 19.33 -17.45
CA GLN A 297 -7.68 18.98 -18.72
C GLN A 297 -9.12 19.50 -18.80
N ALA A 298 -9.90 19.38 -17.73
CA ALA A 298 -11.24 19.92 -17.64
C ALA A 298 -11.23 21.45 -17.76
N GLY A 299 -10.31 22.12 -17.05
CA GLY A 299 -10.11 23.57 -17.13
C GLY A 299 -9.74 24.03 -18.54
N LEU A 300 -8.76 23.40 -19.17
CA LEU A 300 -8.35 23.68 -20.56
C LEU A 300 -9.49 23.43 -21.55
N SER A 301 -10.30 22.39 -21.34
CA SER A 301 -11.47 22.09 -22.18
C SER A 301 -12.57 23.14 -22.02
N ALA A 302 -12.80 23.64 -20.80
CA ALA A 302 -13.72 24.75 -20.56
C ALA A 302 -13.20 26.07 -21.13
N LEU A 303 -11.88 26.22 -21.23
CA LEU A 303 -11.21 27.36 -21.87
C LEU A 303 -11.11 27.23 -23.39
N LYS A 304 -11.54 26.10 -24.02
CA LYS A 304 -11.62 26.00 -25.48
C LYS A 304 -12.53 27.10 -26.00
N THR A 305 -11.87 28.12 -26.53
CA THR A 305 -12.36 29.33 -27.17
C THR A 305 -13.25 29.04 -28.38
N PRO A 306 -14.25 29.88 -28.66
CA PRO A 306 -15.25 29.70 -29.72
C PRO A 306 -14.75 29.93 -31.16
N TYR A 307 -13.51 29.55 -31.49
CA TYR A 307 -13.01 29.62 -32.87
C TYR A 307 -12.76 28.21 -33.41
N PRO A 308 -13.68 27.68 -34.23
CA PRO A 308 -13.39 26.52 -35.08
C PRO A 308 -12.53 26.99 -36.26
N PHE A 309 -11.45 26.25 -36.55
CA PHE A 309 -10.82 26.28 -37.86
C PHE A 309 -11.65 25.45 -38.84
#